data_AF-A0A7Y4C6A1-F1
#
_entry.id   AF-A0A7Y4C6A1-F1
#
_cell.length_a   1.000
_cell.length_b   1.000
_cell.length_c   1.000
_cell.angle_alpha   90.00
_cell.angle_beta   90.00
_cell.angle_gamma   90.00
#
_symmetry.space_group_name_H-M   'P 1'
#
loop_
_entity.id
_entity.type
_entity.pdbx_description
1 polymer ?
#
loop_
_entity_poly.entity_id
_entity_poly.type
_entity_poly.pdbx_seq_one_letter_code
_entity_poly.pdbx_strand_id
1 'polypeptide(L)'
;MDLQQLKVNYLLQLADTNLILSHRLAEWCGVAPELEIDMAWANIGLDLLGEARNCYQYAGQLEGLNKTEDDYAYLREEREYKNLLIAERPNEGFDVSLVRQFLYDHFHNLLLQSLSTSADEQLAAIAKKSLKEASYHLRYTSGWLERLGDGTELSNSKVQTALNDLWRYSDEMFVPSAEEKALAELGIIVDVSQLKQQWLDNVQADLTKSKLSLPETKYAQLGGKVGQHSEHLGFILAELQYMQRTYPNQQW
;
A
#
# COMPACT_ATOMS: atom_id res chain seq x y z
N MET A 1 9.48 10.52 21.65
CA MET A 1 8.96 9.15 21.47
C MET A 1 10.16 8.23 21.59
N ASP A 2 10.07 7.13 22.35
CA ASP A 2 11.19 6.17 22.42
C ASP A 2 11.38 5.47 21.06
N LEU A 3 12.61 5.06 20.74
CA LEU A 3 13.01 4.46 19.47
C LEU A 3 12.16 3.25 19.11
N GLN A 4 11.83 2.43 20.11
CA GLN A 4 10.98 1.26 19.94
C GLN A 4 9.58 1.63 19.44
N GLN A 5 8.96 2.66 20.03
CA GLN A 5 7.64 3.14 19.59
C GLN A 5 7.68 3.78 18.21
N LEU A 6 8.77 4.49 17.87
CA LEU A 6 8.97 5.03 16.51
C LEU A 6 8.96 3.90 15.47
N LYS A 7 9.70 2.81 15.73
CA LYS A 7 9.74 1.64 14.86
C LYS A 7 8.38 0.95 14.76
N VAL A 8 7.68 0.75 15.88
CA VAL A 8 6.34 0.15 15.90
C VAL A 8 5.39 0.95 15.02
N ASN A 9 5.29 2.27 15.23
CA ASN A 9 4.39 3.11 14.43
C ASN A 9 4.73 3.08 12.94
N TYR A 10 6.01 3.00 12.59
CA TYR A 10 6.44 2.86 11.20
C TYR A 10 6.07 1.50 10.60
N LEU A 11 6.26 0.40 11.35
CA LEU A 11 5.83 -0.93 10.93
C LEU A 11 4.31 -1.00 10.71
N LEU A 12 3.53 -0.31 11.56
CA LEU A 12 2.08 -0.18 11.36
C LEU A 12 1.75 0.59 10.07
N GLN A 13 2.46 1.68 9.74
CA GLN A 13 2.23 2.39 8.46
C GLN A 13 2.40 1.45 7.24
N LEU A 14 3.43 0.61 7.26
CA LEU A 14 3.67 -0.39 6.20
C LEU A 14 2.60 -1.48 6.20
N ALA A 15 2.34 -2.07 7.36
CA ALA A 15 1.42 -3.19 7.51
C ALA A 15 -0.03 -2.80 7.18
N ASP A 16 -0.48 -1.64 7.66
CA ASP A 16 -1.84 -1.14 7.44
C ASP A 16 -2.09 -0.91 5.96
N THR A 17 -1.13 -0.28 5.26
CA THR A 17 -1.26 -0.03 3.81
C THR A 17 -1.40 -1.34 3.03
N ASN A 18 -0.56 -2.32 3.34
CA ASN A 18 -0.61 -3.63 2.68
C ASN A 18 -1.85 -4.45 3.05
N LEU A 19 -2.31 -4.40 4.30
CA LEU A 19 -3.52 -5.07 4.74
C LEU A 19 -4.76 -4.52 4.03
N ILE A 20 -4.87 -3.20 3.96
CA ILE A 20 -6.03 -2.54 3.32
C ILE A 20 -6.02 -2.80 1.80
N LEU A 21 -4.86 -2.71 1.14
CA LEU A 21 -4.77 -3.09 -0.28
C LEU A 21 -5.09 -4.57 -0.49
N SER A 22 -4.56 -5.46 0.35
CA SER A 22 -4.88 -6.90 0.28
C SER A 22 -6.38 -7.14 0.38
N HIS A 23 -7.07 -6.48 1.31
CA HIS A 23 -8.52 -6.58 1.45
C HIS A 23 -9.25 -6.06 0.20
N ARG A 24 -8.84 -4.91 -0.35
CA ARG A 24 -9.40 -4.38 -1.61
C ARG A 24 -9.18 -5.34 -2.78
N LEU A 25 -8.05 -6.04 -2.85
CA LEU A 25 -7.81 -7.03 -3.89
C LEU A 25 -8.64 -8.30 -3.69
N ALA A 26 -8.91 -8.70 -2.44
CA ALA A 26 -9.77 -9.84 -2.14
C ALA A 26 -11.23 -9.62 -2.60
N GLU A 27 -11.71 -8.38 -2.62
CA GLU A 27 -13.04 -8.02 -3.18
C GLU A 27 -13.19 -8.37 -4.67
N TRP A 28 -12.09 -8.59 -5.40
CA TRP A 28 -12.12 -9.01 -6.81
C TRP A 28 -12.33 -10.51 -7.01
N CYS A 29 -12.27 -11.32 -5.94
CA CYS A 29 -12.38 -12.77 -6.01
C CYS A 29 -13.70 -13.21 -6.65
N GLY A 30 -13.61 -13.87 -7.80
CA GLY A 30 -14.75 -14.37 -8.57
C GLY A 30 -15.50 -13.33 -9.41
N VAL A 31 -15.02 -12.08 -9.45
CA VAL A 31 -15.68 -10.98 -10.18
C VAL A 31 -14.72 -10.23 -11.13
N ALA A 32 -13.48 -10.68 -11.27
CA ALA A 32 -12.53 -10.11 -12.22
C ALA A 32 -12.96 -10.33 -13.68
N PRO A 33 -12.52 -9.48 -14.63
CA PRO A 33 -12.93 -9.60 -16.03
C PRO A 33 -12.52 -10.94 -16.68
N GLU A 34 -11.42 -11.54 -16.21
CA GLU A 34 -10.84 -12.79 -16.70
C GLU A 34 -10.31 -13.61 -15.52
N LEU A 35 -10.29 -14.94 -15.65
CA LEU A 35 -9.82 -15.83 -14.58
C LEU A 35 -8.34 -15.59 -14.24
N GLU A 36 -7.53 -15.27 -15.25
CA GLU A 36 -6.12 -14.95 -15.11
C GLU A 36 -5.92 -13.65 -14.30
N ILE A 37 -6.83 -12.69 -14.45
CA ILE A 37 -6.82 -11.45 -13.65
C ILE A 37 -7.22 -11.76 -12.21
N ASP A 38 -8.24 -12.59 -12.01
CA ASP A 38 -8.69 -13.05 -10.69
C ASP A 38 -7.55 -13.71 -9.91
N MET A 39 -6.88 -14.67 -10.55
CA MET A 39 -5.73 -15.36 -9.97
C MET A 39 -4.57 -14.41 -9.68
N ALA A 40 -4.31 -13.43 -10.54
CA ALA A 40 -3.26 -12.45 -10.33
C ALA A 40 -3.57 -11.54 -9.14
N TRP A 41 -4.80 -11.01 -9.03
CA TRP A 41 -5.20 -10.19 -7.89
C TRP A 41 -5.18 -10.96 -6.58
N ALA A 42 -5.63 -12.22 -6.58
CA ALA A 42 -5.54 -13.09 -5.41
C ALA A 42 -4.08 -13.31 -4.98
N ASN A 43 -3.16 -13.53 -5.92
CA ASN A 43 -1.73 -13.68 -5.63
C ASN A 43 -1.11 -12.39 -5.07
N ILE A 44 -1.36 -11.24 -5.70
CA ILE A 44 -0.86 -9.94 -5.22
C ILE A 44 -1.42 -9.66 -3.81
N GLY A 45 -2.73 -9.87 -3.61
CA GLY A 45 -3.37 -9.70 -2.31
C GLY A 45 -2.77 -10.61 -1.23
N LEU A 46 -2.45 -11.86 -1.56
CA LEU A 46 -1.83 -12.81 -0.64
C LEU A 46 -0.40 -12.40 -0.26
N ASP A 47 0.40 -11.93 -1.21
CA ASP A 47 1.76 -11.43 -0.98
C ASP A 47 1.72 -10.21 -0.03
N LEU A 48 0.84 -9.23 -0.33
CA LEU A 48 0.66 -8.04 0.52
C LEU A 48 0.20 -8.41 1.93
N LEU A 49 -0.72 -9.37 2.06
CA LEU A 49 -1.12 -9.88 3.38
C LEU A 49 0.05 -10.53 4.11
N GLY A 50 0.86 -11.32 3.42
CA GLY A 50 2.06 -11.95 3.95
C GLY A 50 3.07 -10.93 4.46
N GLU A 51 3.27 -9.81 3.75
CA GLU A 51 4.11 -8.71 4.21
C GLU A 51 3.51 -8.00 5.43
N ALA A 52 2.21 -7.67 5.40
CA ALA A 52 1.52 -7.03 6.52
C ALA A 52 1.68 -7.84 7.81
N ARG A 53 1.50 -9.16 7.72
CA ARG A 53 1.74 -10.10 8.82
C ARG A 53 3.16 -10.04 9.37
N ASN A 54 4.18 -10.09 8.51
CA ASN A 54 5.57 -9.99 8.96
C ASN A 54 5.83 -8.68 9.71
N CYS A 55 5.29 -7.56 9.22
CA CYS A 55 5.41 -6.25 9.86
C CYS A 55 4.68 -6.19 11.21
N TYR A 56 3.45 -6.69 11.30
CA TYR A 56 2.70 -6.71 12.57
C TYR A 56 3.33 -7.64 13.60
N GLN A 57 3.79 -8.82 13.20
CA GLN A 57 4.51 -9.74 14.09
C GLN A 57 5.76 -9.06 14.65
N TYR A 58 6.50 -8.34 13.80
CA TYR A 58 7.67 -7.60 14.28
C TYR A 58 7.29 -6.44 15.21
N ALA A 59 6.21 -5.71 14.90
CA ALA A 59 5.68 -4.68 15.80
C ALA A 59 5.28 -5.26 17.17
N GLY A 60 4.66 -6.45 17.20
CA GLY A 60 4.31 -7.16 18.44
C GLY A 60 5.54 -7.60 19.24
N GLN A 61 6.58 -8.08 18.57
CA GLN A 61 7.88 -8.40 19.19
C GLN A 61 8.53 -7.15 19.81
N LEU A 62 8.42 -6.00 19.13
CA LEU A 62 8.95 -4.74 19.65
C LEU A 62 8.13 -4.24 20.83
N GLU A 63 6.80 -4.06 20.75
CA GLU A 63 6.02 -3.56 21.89
C GLU A 63 6.05 -4.49 23.11
N GLY A 64 6.23 -5.80 22.89
CA GLY A 64 6.09 -6.82 23.92
C GLY A 64 4.61 -7.05 24.29
N LEU A 65 4.34 -7.51 25.51
CA LEU A 65 2.98 -7.67 26.05
C LEU A 65 2.10 -8.74 25.36
N ASN A 66 2.70 -9.72 24.69
CA ASN A 66 2.00 -10.79 23.95
C ASN A 66 1.04 -10.28 22.85
N LYS A 67 1.26 -9.06 22.33
CA LYS A 67 0.49 -8.59 21.16
C LYS A 67 0.81 -9.43 19.93
N THR A 68 -0.24 -9.84 19.23
CA THR A 68 -0.13 -10.61 17.98
C THR A 68 -0.49 -9.74 16.77
N GLU A 69 -0.30 -10.29 15.57
CA GLU A 69 -0.74 -9.63 14.33
C GLU A 69 -2.24 -9.37 14.29
N ASP A 70 -3.03 -10.24 14.91
CA ASP A 70 -4.49 -10.15 14.96
C ASP A 70 -4.94 -8.96 15.82
N ASP A 71 -4.23 -8.67 16.91
CA ASP A 71 -4.54 -7.51 17.74
C ASP A 71 -4.42 -6.21 16.94
N TYR A 72 -3.35 -6.08 16.14
CA TYR A 72 -3.16 -4.91 15.29
C TYR A 72 -4.17 -4.85 14.14
N ALA A 73 -4.47 -5.97 13.48
CA ALA A 73 -5.39 -5.97 12.35
C ALA A 73 -6.85 -5.73 12.78
N TYR A 74 -7.29 -6.38 13.86
CA TYR A 74 -8.72 -6.53 14.12
C TYR A 74 -9.25 -5.73 15.32
N LEU A 75 -8.39 -5.26 16.23
CA LEU A 75 -8.83 -4.58 17.45
C LEU A 75 -8.61 -3.06 17.44
N ARG A 76 -7.96 -2.52 16.41
CA ARG A 76 -7.77 -1.07 16.21
C ARG A 76 -8.96 -0.43 15.51
N GLU A 77 -9.28 0.80 15.90
CA GLU A 77 -10.26 1.66 15.22
C GLU A 77 -9.60 2.49 14.10
N GLU A 78 -10.43 3.14 13.27
CA GLU A 78 -9.99 3.93 12.10
C GLU A 78 -8.90 4.96 12.44
N ARG A 79 -8.97 5.59 13.62
CA ARG A 79 -8.01 6.63 14.05
C ARG A 79 -6.65 6.06 14.43
N GLU A 80 -6.56 4.76 14.66
CA GLU A 80 -5.34 4.06 15.02
C GLU A 80 -4.68 3.39 13.80
N TYR A 81 -5.42 3.27 12.69
CA TYR A 81 -4.87 2.87 11.40
C TYR A 81 -4.03 3.98 10.78
N LYS A 82 -2.99 3.59 10.04
CA LYS A 82 -1.97 4.47 9.47
C LYS A 82 -1.70 4.18 7.98
N ASN A 83 -2.61 3.49 7.30
CA ASN A 83 -2.50 3.20 5.87
C ASN A 83 -2.47 4.49 5.04
N LEU A 84 -1.84 4.44 3.87
CA LEU A 84 -1.97 5.50 2.87
C LEU A 84 -3.44 5.62 2.40
N LEU A 85 -3.89 6.84 2.12
CA LEU A 85 -5.25 7.12 1.63
C LEU A 85 -5.55 6.48 0.27
N ILE A 86 -4.51 6.27 -0.54
CA ILE A 86 -4.64 5.58 -1.82
C ILE A 86 -5.06 4.11 -1.65
N ALA A 87 -4.66 3.44 -0.57
CA ALA A 87 -4.95 2.02 -0.33
C ALA A 87 -6.44 1.76 -0.09
N GLU A 88 -7.11 2.68 0.61
CA GLU A 88 -8.51 2.55 0.97
C GLU A 88 -9.49 2.98 -0.13
N ARG A 89 -8.98 3.47 -1.28
CA ARG A 89 -9.85 3.86 -2.41
C ARG A 89 -10.67 2.66 -2.89
N PRO A 90 -11.96 2.85 -3.19
CA PRO A 90 -12.81 1.76 -3.66
C PRO A 90 -12.32 1.21 -5.00
N ASN A 91 -12.68 -0.03 -5.30
CA ASN A 91 -12.26 -0.66 -6.54
C ASN A 91 -12.86 0.01 -7.78
N GLU A 92 -14.16 0.37 -7.76
CA GLU A 92 -14.98 1.08 -8.79
C GLU A 92 -14.96 0.55 -10.24
N GLY A 93 -13.92 -0.17 -10.64
CA GLY A 93 -13.65 -0.70 -11.96
C GLY A 93 -12.23 -1.27 -12.01
N PHE A 94 -11.95 -2.10 -13.02
CA PHE A 94 -10.63 -2.70 -13.18
C PHE A 94 -9.54 -1.64 -13.41
N ASP A 95 -9.85 -0.58 -14.17
CA ASP A 95 -8.98 0.56 -14.44
C ASP A 95 -8.59 1.33 -13.17
N VAL A 96 -9.54 1.60 -12.27
CA VAL A 96 -9.28 2.28 -11.00
C VAL A 96 -8.43 1.40 -10.07
N SER A 97 -8.76 0.11 -9.95
CA SER A 97 -7.98 -0.85 -9.15
C SER A 97 -6.56 -1.03 -9.69
N LEU A 98 -6.41 -1.12 -11.02
CA LEU A 98 -5.13 -1.22 -11.70
C LEU A 98 -4.26 0.01 -11.46
N VAL A 99 -4.81 1.21 -11.66
CA VAL A 99 -4.06 2.46 -11.45
C VAL A 99 -3.65 2.61 -9.98
N ARG A 100 -4.57 2.31 -9.04
CA ARG A 100 -4.26 2.33 -7.60
C ARG A 100 -3.07 1.41 -7.29
N GLN A 101 -3.11 0.17 -7.78
CA GLN A 101 -2.02 -0.78 -7.54
C GLN A 101 -0.73 -0.35 -8.26
N PHE A 102 -0.80 0.09 -9.52
CA PHE A 102 0.37 0.56 -10.29
C PHE A 102 1.13 1.70 -9.58
N LEU A 103 0.41 2.71 -9.10
CA LEU A 103 1.03 3.84 -8.40
C LEU A 103 1.70 3.38 -7.10
N TYR A 104 1.04 2.47 -6.37
CA TYR A 104 1.59 1.89 -5.15
C TYR A 104 2.79 0.97 -5.42
N ASP A 105 2.73 0.09 -6.41
CA ASP A 105 3.79 -0.87 -6.74
C ASP A 105 5.11 -0.16 -7.09
N HIS A 106 5.05 0.95 -7.85
CA HIS A 106 6.23 1.77 -8.12
C HIS A 106 6.83 2.33 -6.84
N PHE A 107 6.00 2.81 -5.91
CA PHE A 107 6.47 3.33 -4.62
C PHE A 107 7.03 2.23 -3.73
N HIS A 108 6.27 1.14 -3.57
CA HIS A 108 6.59 0.00 -2.72
C HIS A 108 7.87 -0.67 -3.17
N ASN A 109 8.10 -0.82 -4.48
CA ASN A 109 9.35 -1.35 -5.00
C ASN A 109 10.56 -0.49 -4.59
N LEU A 110 10.49 0.83 -4.77
CA LEU A 110 11.57 1.76 -4.37
C LEU A 110 11.78 1.79 -2.85
N LEU A 111 10.69 1.77 -2.10
CA LEU A 111 10.72 1.73 -0.64
C LEU A 111 11.40 0.45 -0.16
N LEU A 112 11.00 -0.72 -0.66
CA LEU A 112 11.57 -2.01 -0.28
C LEU A 112 13.04 -2.15 -0.71
N GLN A 113 13.42 -1.62 -1.87
CA GLN A 113 14.83 -1.53 -2.26
C GLN A 113 15.64 -0.76 -1.20
N SER A 114 15.15 0.39 -0.76
CA SER A 114 15.82 1.21 0.25
C SER A 114 15.83 0.55 1.63
N LEU A 115 14.71 -0.05 2.04
CA LEU A 115 14.59 -0.75 3.32
C LEU A 115 15.42 -2.03 3.37
N SER A 116 15.72 -2.66 2.23
CA SER A 116 16.60 -3.83 2.18
C SER A 116 18.03 -3.55 2.69
N THR A 117 18.42 -2.28 2.76
CA THR A 117 19.69 -1.80 3.31
C THR A 117 19.53 -1.06 4.64
N SER A 118 18.37 -1.17 5.29
CA SER A 118 18.10 -0.60 6.62
C SER A 118 19.12 -1.07 7.66
N ALA A 119 19.43 -0.19 8.63
CA ALA A 119 20.23 -0.55 9.80
C ALA A 119 19.47 -1.45 10.79
N ASP A 120 18.15 -1.56 10.65
CA ASP A 120 17.32 -2.52 11.37
C ASP A 120 17.28 -3.86 10.60
N GLU A 121 17.94 -4.88 11.15
CA GLU A 121 18.14 -6.17 10.48
C GLU A 121 16.82 -6.90 10.17
N GLN A 122 15.82 -6.80 11.05
CA GLN A 122 14.54 -7.48 10.86
C GLN A 122 13.72 -6.77 9.79
N LEU A 123 13.69 -5.43 9.80
CA LEU A 123 13.07 -4.63 8.75
C LEU A 123 13.74 -4.88 7.38
N ALA A 124 15.07 -4.95 7.34
CA ALA A 124 15.82 -5.27 6.13
C ALA A 124 15.52 -6.68 5.61
N ALA A 125 15.35 -7.66 6.50
CA ALA A 125 14.99 -9.03 6.13
C ALA A 125 13.58 -9.12 5.54
N ILE A 126 12.60 -8.44 6.15
CA ILE A 126 11.24 -8.34 5.62
C ILE A 126 11.29 -7.72 4.22
N ALA A 127 11.98 -6.58 4.07
CA ALA A 127 12.07 -5.87 2.81
C ALA A 127 12.72 -6.70 1.69
N LYS A 128 13.79 -7.45 1.97
CA LYS A 128 14.44 -8.34 0.99
C LYS A 128 13.53 -9.45 0.50
N LYS A 129 12.68 -9.99 1.38
CA LYS A 129 11.72 -11.03 1.02
C LYS A 129 10.64 -10.43 0.11
N SER A 130 9.98 -9.38 0.57
CA SER A 130 8.90 -8.68 -0.13
C SER A 130 9.31 -8.07 -1.45
N LEU A 131 10.56 -7.62 -1.60
CA LEU A 131 11.02 -6.97 -2.84
C LEU A 131 10.87 -7.87 -4.08
N LYS A 132 10.99 -9.20 -3.91
CA LYS A 132 10.78 -10.15 -5.01
C LYS A 132 9.33 -10.16 -5.47
N GLU A 133 8.40 -10.14 -4.52
CA GLU A 133 6.94 -10.11 -4.74
C GLU A 133 6.54 -8.76 -5.35
N ALA A 134 6.96 -7.64 -4.76
CA ALA A 134 6.69 -6.30 -5.28
C ALA A 134 7.25 -6.07 -6.69
N SER A 135 8.37 -6.70 -7.05
CA SER A 135 8.91 -6.65 -8.41
C SER A 135 8.05 -7.41 -9.43
N TYR A 136 7.32 -8.45 -8.99
CA TYR A 136 6.32 -9.13 -9.80
C TYR A 136 5.04 -8.30 -9.92
N HIS A 137 4.56 -7.70 -8.83
CA HIS A 137 3.39 -6.81 -8.82
C HIS A 137 3.58 -5.66 -9.79
N LEU A 138 4.69 -4.94 -9.68
CA LEU A 138 5.05 -3.84 -10.57
C LEU A 138 5.08 -4.25 -12.04
N ARG A 139 5.64 -5.42 -12.36
CA ARG A 139 5.66 -5.91 -13.74
C ARG A 139 4.25 -6.20 -14.25
N TYR A 140 3.41 -6.80 -13.41
CA TYR A 140 2.03 -7.11 -13.75
C TYR A 140 1.22 -5.83 -14.01
N THR A 141 1.29 -4.86 -13.09
CA THR A 141 0.53 -3.62 -13.18
C THR A 141 1.02 -2.71 -14.30
N SER A 142 2.33 -2.55 -14.49
CA SER A 142 2.88 -1.81 -15.66
C SER A 142 2.46 -2.47 -16.99
N GLY A 143 2.48 -3.80 -17.08
CA GLY A 143 2.09 -4.51 -18.30
C GLY A 143 0.60 -4.35 -18.64
N TRP A 144 -0.27 -4.36 -17.63
CA TRP A 144 -1.70 -4.08 -17.83
C TRP A 144 -1.98 -2.60 -18.13
N LEU A 145 -1.23 -1.68 -17.53
CA LEU A 145 -1.34 -0.26 -17.82
C LEU A 145 -1.03 0.02 -19.28
N GLU A 146 0.05 -0.57 -19.81
CA GLU A 146 0.41 -0.47 -21.23
C GLU A 146 -0.68 -1.06 -22.14
N ARG A 147 -1.19 -2.25 -21.81
CA ARG A 147 -2.24 -2.91 -22.59
C ARG A 147 -3.53 -2.10 -22.67
N LEU A 148 -3.96 -1.50 -21.56
CA LEU A 148 -5.19 -0.71 -21.54
C LEU A 148 -4.99 0.69 -22.10
N GLY A 149 -3.86 1.31 -21.80
CA GLY A 149 -3.46 2.63 -22.27
C GLY A 149 -3.28 2.66 -23.79
N ASP A 150 -2.53 1.71 -24.36
CA ASP A 150 -2.39 1.57 -25.83
C ASP A 150 -3.38 0.56 -26.44
N GLY A 151 -4.52 0.38 -25.77
CA GLY A 151 -5.58 -0.52 -26.23
C GLY A 151 -6.56 0.18 -27.17
N THR A 152 -7.79 0.34 -26.69
CA THR A 152 -8.86 1.06 -27.40
C THR A 152 -8.98 2.49 -26.87
N GLU A 153 -9.64 3.37 -27.62
CA GLU A 153 -9.98 4.71 -27.14
C GLU A 153 -10.75 4.67 -25.81
N LEU A 154 -11.67 3.70 -25.65
CA LEU A 154 -12.43 3.52 -24.43
C LEU A 154 -11.54 3.10 -23.25
N SER A 155 -10.66 2.11 -23.44
CA SER A 155 -9.78 1.64 -22.35
C SER A 155 -8.74 2.70 -21.97
N ASN A 156 -8.17 3.41 -22.94
CA ASN A 156 -7.26 4.53 -22.71
C ASN A 156 -7.96 5.62 -21.88
N SER A 157 -9.16 6.05 -22.30
CA SER A 157 -9.92 7.09 -21.61
C SER A 157 -10.28 6.71 -20.17
N LYS A 158 -10.66 5.45 -19.94
CA LYS A 158 -10.93 4.94 -18.59
C LYS A 158 -9.69 4.98 -17.69
N VAL A 159 -8.56 4.45 -18.16
CA VAL A 159 -7.31 4.46 -17.40
C VAL A 159 -6.82 5.88 -17.16
N GLN A 160 -6.91 6.77 -18.14
CA GLN A 160 -6.55 8.18 -17.96
C GLN A 160 -7.44 8.86 -16.91
N THR A 161 -8.73 8.56 -16.90
CA THR A 161 -9.68 9.09 -15.90
C THR A 161 -9.32 8.59 -14.51
N ALA A 162 -9.14 7.28 -14.34
CA ALA A 162 -8.69 6.67 -13.09
C ALA A 162 -7.35 7.27 -12.60
N LEU A 163 -6.40 7.47 -13.51
CA LEU A 163 -5.12 8.11 -13.23
C LEU A 163 -5.30 9.54 -12.71
N ASN A 164 -6.10 10.36 -13.39
CA ASN A 164 -6.38 11.72 -12.97
C ASN A 164 -7.03 11.78 -11.57
N ASP A 165 -7.97 10.87 -11.30
CA ASP A 165 -8.72 10.86 -10.05
C ASP A 165 -7.90 10.41 -8.84
N LEU A 166 -7.00 9.44 -9.06
CA LEU A 166 -6.14 8.87 -8.03
C LEU A 166 -4.84 9.65 -7.81
N TRP A 167 -4.41 10.47 -8.78
CA TRP A 167 -3.13 11.17 -8.74
C TRP A 167 -2.92 12.01 -7.47
N ARG A 168 -3.99 12.67 -7.01
CA ARG A 168 -3.99 13.51 -5.78
C ARG A 168 -3.65 12.76 -4.48
N TYR A 169 -3.74 11.43 -4.47
CA TYR A 169 -3.39 10.61 -3.30
C TYR A 169 -1.95 10.08 -3.36
N SER A 170 -1.23 10.26 -4.48
CA SER A 170 0.14 9.76 -4.63
C SER A 170 1.17 10.54 -3.80
N ASP A 171 0.95 11.85 -3.62
CA ASP A 171 1.87 12.72 -2.89
C ASP A 171 2.10 12.27 -1.44
N GLU A 172 1.10 11.68 -0.78
CA GLU A 172 1.19 11.21 0.60
C GLU A 172 2.32 10.18 0.82
N MET A 173 2.62 9.36 -0.20
CA MET A 173 3.72 8.39 -0.16
C MET A 173 5.06 9.06 0.18
N PHE A 174 5.25 10.30 -0.28
CA PHE A 174 6.50 11.05 -0.20
C PHE A 174 6.48 12.17 0.86
N VAL A 175 5.37 12.33 1.59
CA VAL A 175 5.30 13.24 2.73
C VAL A 175 5.69 12.44 3.98
N PRO A 176 6.87 12.72 4.57
CA PRO A 176 7.32 11.97 5.74
C PRO A 176 6.54 12.39 6.99
N SER A 177 6.00 11.40 7.69
CA SER A 177 5.43 11.48 9.03
C SER A 177 6.50 11.85 10.07
N ALA A 178 6.06 12.16 11.30
CA ALA A 178 6.99 12.47 12.38
C ALA A 178 7.91 11.28 12.70
N GLU A 179 7.37 10.06 12.63
CA GLU A 179 8.11 8.83 12.86
C GLU A 179 9.11 8.53 11.75
N GLU A 180 8.73 8.71 10.49
CA GLU A 180 9.65 8.54 9.35
C GLU A 180 10.82 9.52 9.42
N LYS A 181 10.56 10.80 9.75
CA LYS A 181 11.63 11.81 9.93
C LYS A 181 12.61 11.39 11.02
N ALA A 182 12.10 11.01 12.18
CA ALA A 182 12.94 10.62 13.31
C ALA A 182 13.77 9.36 13.00
N LEU A 183 13.19 8.35 12.33
CA LEU A 183 13.93 7.14 11.94
C LEU A 183 14.97 7.42 10.83
N ALA A 184 14.68 8.34 9.92
CA ALA A 184 15.63 8.76 8.88
C ALA A 184 16.82 9.55 9.46
N GLU A 185 16.58 10.46 10.42
CA GLU A 185 17.64 11.16 11.16
C GLU A 185 18.57 10.20 11.93
N LEU A 186 18.02 9.07 12.38
CA LEU A 186 18.77 8.00 13.03
C LEU A 186 19.47 7.04 12.05
N GLY A 187 19.30 7.22 10.73
CA GLY A 187 19.88 6.37 9.70
C GLY A 187 19.30 4.95 9.63
N ILE A 188 18.10 4.75 10.18
CA ILE A 188 17.42 3.44 10.18
C ILE A 188 16.70 3.23 8.85
N ILE A 189 15.99 4.26 8.37
CA ILE A 189 15.31 4.24 7.08
C ILE A 189 15.82 5.39 6.19
N VAL A 190 15.50 5.34 4.90
CA VAL A 190 15.68 6.49 4.01
C VAL A 190 14.59 7.54 4.27
N ASP A 191 14.89 8.81 4.05
CA ASP A 191 13.86 9.83 3.94
C ASP A 191 13.02 9.57 2.68
N VAL A 192 11.76 9.17 2.87
CA VAL A 192 10.83 8.80 1.80
C VAL A 192 10.60 9.92 0.78
N SER A 193 10.83 11.19 1.14
CA SER A 193 10.72 12.30 0.19
C SER A 193 11.76 12.22 -0.94
N GLN A 194 12.90 11.57 -0.70
CA GLN A 194 13.96 11.37 -1.68
C GLN A 194 13.56 10.38 -2.79
N LEU A 195 12.56 9.53 -2.55
CA LEU A 195 12.08 8.55 -3.52
C LEU A 195 11.18 9.19 -4.60
N LYS A 196 10.66 10.40 -4.36
CA LYS A 196 9.64 11.04 -5.20
C LYS A 196 10.10 11.23 -6.65
N GLN A 197 11.30 11.74 -6.86
CA GLN A 197 11.77 12.04 -8.21
C GLN A 197 11.94 10.76 -9.04
N GLN A 198 12.59 9.74 -8.47
CA GLN A 198 12.77 8.46 -9.15
C GLN A 198 11.43 7.77 -9.42
N TRP A 199 10.49 7.83 -8.47
CA TRP A 199 9.13 7.32 -8.67
C TRP A 199 8.43 8.03 -9.83
N LEU A 200 8.51 9.37 -9.87
CA LEU A 200 7.88 10.17 -10.92
C LEU A 200 8.48 9.86 -12.29
N ASP A 201 9.80 9.74 -12.38
CA ASP A 201 10.50 9.40 -13.62
C ASP A 201 10.09 8.01 -14.14
N ASN A 202 10.00 7.02 -13.24
CA ASN A 202 9.55 5.66 -13.58
C ASN A 202 8.08 5.66 -14.06
N VAL A 203 7.19 6.33 -13.33
CA VAL A 203 5.78 6.46 -13.70
C VAL A 203 5.63 7.16 -15.05
N GLN A 204 6.31 8.30 -15.25
CA GLN A 204 6.28 9.02 -16.52
C GLN A 204 6.74 8.14 -17.69
N ALA A 205 7.77 7.31 -17.50
CA ALA A 205 8.25 6.40 -18.53
C ALA A 205 7.18 5.38 -18.93
N ASP A 206 6.48 4.78 -17.95
CA ASP A 206 5.42 3.82 -18.22
C ASP A 206 4.17 4.48 -18.82
N LEU A 207 3.79 5.68 -18.37
CA LEU A 207 2.70 6.46 -18.97
C LEU A 207 2.98 6.79 -20.43
N THR A 208 4.22 7.16 -20.75
CA THR A 208 4.63 7.48 -22.13
C THR A 208 4.49 6.25 -23.04
N LYS A 209 4.92 5.06 -22.59
CA LYS A 209 4.71 3.81 -23.33
C LYS A 209 3.24 3.49 -23.52
N SER A 210 2.42 3.80 -22.50
CA SER A 210 0.99 3.50 -22.46
C SER A 210 0.14 4.55 -23.20
N LYS A 211 0.74 5.55 -23.85
CA LYS A 211 0.03 6.69 -24.49
C LYS A 211 -0.94 7.41 -23.53
N LEU A 212 -0.52 7.53 -22.27
CA LEU A 212 -1.21 8.28 -21.22
C LEU A 212 -0.46 9.56 -20.91
N SER A 213 -1.17 10.54 -20.37
CA SER A 213 -0.63 11.82 -19.94
C SER A 213 -0.43 11.85 -18.43
N LEU A 214 0.69 12.42 -17.99
CA LEU A 214 0.93 12.68 -16.57
C LEU A 214 -0.07 13.73 -16.06
N PRO A 215 -0.82 13.44 -14.98
CA PRO A 215 -1.76 14.41 -14.45
C PRO A 215 -1.05 15.55 -13.70
N GLU A 216 -1.70 16.72 -13.66
CA GLU A 216 -1.28 17.84 -12.80
C GLU A 216 -2.07 17.80 -11.48
N THR A 217 -1.40 17.86 -10.33
CA THR A 217 -2.06 18.00 -9.02
C THR A 217 -2.01 19.45 -8.57
N LYS A 218 -3.18 20.03 -8.27
CA LYS A 218 -3.28 21.33 -7.57
C LYS A 218 -3.33 21.18 -6.04
N TYR A 219 -3.89 20.09 -5.53
CA TYR A 219 -4.06 19.83 -4.10
C TYR A 219 -3.91 18.34 -3.79
N ALA A 220 -2.89 18.00 -3.01
CA ALA A 220 -2.68 16.66 -2.48
C ALA A 220 -3.68 16.34 -1.37
N GLN A 221 -4.12 15.08 -1.30
CA GLN A 221 -4.86 14.53 -0.17
C GLN A 221 -3.87 13.82 0.76
N LEU A 222 -3.88 14.20 2.04
CA LEU A 222 -2.95 13.71 3.07
C LEU A 222 -3.74 13.43 4.35
N GLY A 223 -3.29 12.46 5.16
CA GLY A 223 -3.84 12.23 6.49
C GLY A 223 -3.77 10.79 6.98
N GLY A 224 -3.67 9.83 6.07
CA GLY A 224 -3.69 8.40 6.37
C GLY A 224 -2.62 7.99 7.38
N LYS A 225 -1.37 8.42 7.20
CA LYS A 225 -0.25 8.13 8.14
C LYS A 225 -0.47 8.63 9.58
N VAL A 226 -1.41 9.56 9.79
CA VAL A 226 -1.74 10.15 11.09
C VAL A 226 -3.17 9.83 11.56
N GLY A 227 -3.83 8.81 10.97
CA GLY A 227 -5.17 8.38 11.39
C GLY A 227 -6.29 9.32 10.94
N GLN A 228 -6.04 10.12 9.90
CA GLN A 228 -7.06 10.98 9.27
C GLN A 228 -7.41 10.41 7.91
N HIS A 229 -8.36 9.47 7.92
CA HIS A 229 -8.78 8.72 6.74
C HIS A 229 -10.00 9.32 6.07
N SER A 230 -10.30 8.85 4.86
CA SER A 230 -11.59 9.11 4.22
C SER A 230 -12.71 8.31 4.88
N GLU A 231 -13.94 8.58 4.46
CA GLU A 231 -15.14 7.86 4.87
C GLU A 231 -15.09 6.35 4.53
N HIS A 232 -14.22 5.93 3.62
CA HIS A 232 -14.21 4.56 3.11
C HIS A 232 -13.56 3.57 4.09
N LEU A 233 -12.59 4.01 4.91
CA LEU A 233 -11.89 3.10 5.83
C LEU A 233 -12.84 2.49 6.85
N GLY A 234 -13.79 3.26 7.38
CA GLY A 234 -14.77 2.77 8.34
C GLY A 234 -15.59 1.59 7.80
N PHE A 235 -15.98 1.63 6.51
CA PHE A 235 -16.69 0.51 5.87
C PHE A 235 -15.81 -0.73 5.72
N ILE A 236 -14.55 -0.55 5.31
CA ILE A 236 -13.58 -1.65 5.21
C ILE A 236 -13.39 -2.32 6.56
N LEU A 237 -13.13 -1.55 7.62
CA LEU A 237 -12.89 -2.08 8.95
C LEU A 237 -14.13 -2.76 9.54
N ALA A 238 -15.33 -2.25 9.25
CA ALA A 238 -16.56 -2.90 9.70
C ALA A 238 -16.69 -4.33 9.16
N GLU A 239 -16.33 -4.57 7.89
CA GLU A 239 -16.34 -5.90 7.29
C GLU A 239 -15.16 -6.75 7.78
N LEU A 240 -13.93 -6.22 7.68
CA LEU A 240 -12.69 -6.90 8.05
C LEU A 240 -12.69 -7.39 9.50
N GLN A 241 -13.25 -6.60 10.43
CA GLN A 241 -13.16 -6.85 11.87
C GLN A 241 -14.41 -7.52 12.45
N TYR A 242 -15.45 -7.75 11.64
CA TYR A 242 -16.77 -8.19 12.12
C TYR A 242 -16.69 -9.44 13.01
N MET A 243 -16.00 -10.49 12.53
CA MET A 243 -15.90 -11.77 13.25
C MET A 243 -15.21 -11.60 14.60
N GLN A 244 -14.09 -10.88 14.64
CA GLN A 244 -13.31 -10.70 15.86
C GLN A 244 -14.01 -9.80 16.88
N ARG A 245 -14.74 -8.76 16.42
CA ARG A 245 -15.53 -7.89 17.30
C ARG A 245 -16.79 -8.59 17.84
N THR A 246 -17.40 -9.46 17.03
CA THR A 246 -18.61 -10.20 17.44
C THR A 246 -18.26 -11.34 18.40
N TYR A 247 -17.15 -12.03 18.17
CA TYR A 247 -16.70 -13.18 18.97
C TYR A 247 -15.29 -12.94 19.52
N PRO A 248 -15.14 -12.05 20.52
CA PRO A 248 -13.83 -11.68 21.03
C PRO A 248 -13.16 -12.84 21.79
N ASN A 249 -11.82 -12.83 21.81
CA ASN A 249 -10.96 -13.78 22.53
C ASN A 249 -11.09 -15.26 22.09
N GLN A 250 -11.55 -15.51 20.86
CA GLN A 250 -11.55 -16.85 20.26
C GLN A 250 -10.20 -17.17 19.60
N GLN A 251 -9.99 -18.43 19.23
CA GLN A 251 -8.81 -18.92 18.49
C GLN A 251 -9.30 -19.59 17.20
N TRP A 252 -8.62 -19.30 16.08
CA TRP A 252 -8.97 -19.76 14.74
C TRP A 252 -7.78 -20.44 14.06
#